data_AF-A0A7C4KAZ8-F1
#
_entry.id   AF-A0A7C4KAZ8-F1
#
_cell.length_a   1.000
_cell.length_b   1.000
_cell.length_c   1.000
_cell.angle_alpha   90.00
_cell.angle_beta   90.00
_cell.angle_gamma   90.00
#
_symmetry.space_group_name_H-M   'P 1'
#
loop_
_entity.id
_entity.type
_entity.pdbx_description
1 polymer ?
#
loop_
_entity_poly.entity_id
_entity_poly.type
_entity_poly.pdbx_seq_one_letter_code
_entity_poly.pdbx_strand_id
1 'polypeptide(L)'
;MNQRHPEGLLSPLDQIRQAEAEVTRRLAAVREAAALRVEEAHRQAASLKSVAWEQGMREGQARYRAIIQQAEEEASEIVAQAQQRCERLRRQGEQRMPEAVALVVNWVIGVERKENGA
;
A
#
# COMPACT_ATOMS: atom_id res chain seq x y z
N MET A 1 -40.31 -76.08 33.04
CA MET A 1 -39.11 -76.09 32.17
C MET A 1 -38.47 -74.71 32.24
N ASN A 2 -37.54 -74.53 33.17
CA ASN A 2 -36.75 -73.30 33.28
C ASN A 2 -35.67 -73.33 32.20
N GLN A 3 -35.90 -72.65 31.09
CA GLN A 3 -34.83 -72.36 30.14
C GLN A 3 -33.91 -71.33 30.79
N ARG A 4 -32.79 -71.81 31.32
CA ARG A 4 -31.66 -70.97 31.68
C ARG A 4 -31.16 -70.33 30.39
N HIS A 5 -31.41 -69.04 30.21
CA HIS A 5 -30.73 -68.26 29.18
C HIS A 5 -29.21 -68.33 29.47
N PRO A 6 -28.37 -68.55 28.44
CA PRO A 6 -26.92 -68.59 28.62
C PRO A 6 -26.45 -67.26 29.23
N GLU A 7 -25.84 -67.35 30.41
CA GLU A 7 -25.16 -66.26 31.09
C GLU A 7 -24.07 -65.72 30.15
N GLY A 8 -24.29 -64.53 29.56
CA GLY A 8 -23.27 -63.84 28.78
C GLY A 8 -23.74 -63.15 27.50
N LEU A 9 -24.97 -63.41 27.03
CA LEU A 9 -25.52 -62.74 25.85
C LEU A 9 -26.56 -61.70 26.28
N LEU A 10 -26.22 -60.43 26.12
CA LEU A 10 -27.14 -59.29 26.28
C LEU A 10 -28.39 -59.53 25.44
N SER A 11 -29.56 -59.15 25.98
CA SER A 11 -30.80 -59.12 25.21
C SER A 11 -30.58 -58.26 23.95
N PRO A 12 -31.20 -58.58 22.80
CA PRO A 12 -31.11 -57.75 21.60
C PRO A 12 -31.42 -56.27 21.86
N LEU A 13 -32.34 -55.97 22.78
CA LEU A 13 -32.66 -54.60 23.18
C LEU A 13 -31.49 -53.91 23.92
N ASP A 14 -30.74 -54.63 24.75
CA ASP A 14 -29.60 -54.08 25.47
C ASP A 14 -28.40 -53.85 24.54
N GLN A 15 -28.21 -54.72 23.54
CA GLN A 15 -27.21 -54.51 22.48
C GLN A 15 -27.52 -53.26 21.66
N ILE A 16 -28.80 -53.03 21.32
CA ILE A 16 -29.24 -51.81 20.63
C ILE A 16 -28.95 -50.58 21.50
N ARG A 17 -29.33 -50.59 22.78
CA ARG A 17 -29.06 -49.47 23.71
C ARG A 17 -27.57 -49.18 23.85
N GLN A 18 -26.72 -50.21 23.91
CA GLN A 18 -25.27 -50.03 23.99
C GLN A 18 -24.71 -49.42 22.70
N ALA A 19 -25.16 -49.88 21.54
CA ALA A 19 -24.75 -49.34 20.24
C ALA A 19 -25.20 -47.89 20.07
N GLU A 20 -26.44 -47.56 20.46
CA GLU A 20 -26.95 -46.18 20.47
C GLU A 20 -26.10 -45.28 21.36
N ALA A 21 -25.81 -45.69 22.59
CA ALA A 21 -24.98 -44.93 23.51
C ALA A 21 -23.54 -44.75 22.99
N GLU A 22 -22.98 -45.73 22.31
CA GLU A 22 -21.68 -45.62 21.65
C GLU A 22 -21.72 -44.63 20.48
N VAL A 23 -22.72 -44.71 19.60
CA VAL A 23 -22.90 -43.79 18.49
C VAL A 23 -23.11 -42.36 19.00
N THR A 24 -23.91 -42.15 20.04
CA THR A 24 -24.10 -40.83 20.67
C THR A 24 -22.78 -40.28 21.18
N ARG A 25 -21.96 -41.08 21.87
CA ARG A 25 -20.62 -40.66 22.35
C ARG A 25 -19.69 -40.29 21.19
N ARG A 26 -19.65 -41.11 20.13
CA ARG A 26 -18.85 -40.83 18.94
C ARG A 26 -19.29 -39.54 18.25
N LEU A 27 -20.60 -39.32 18.11
CA LEU A 27 -21.15 -38.08 17.53
C LEU A 27 -20.81 -36.84 18.35
N ALA A 28 -20.87 -36.94 19.68
CA ALA A 28 -20.48 -35.85 20.56
C ALA A 28 -18.99 -35.50 20.38
N ALA A 29 -18.11 -36.50 20.37
CA ALA A 29 -16.67 -36.30 20.16
C ALA A 29 -16.36 -35.69 18.78
N VAL A 30 -17.05 -36.13 17.72
CA VAL A 30 -16.88 -35.57 16.37
C VAL A 30 -17.33 -34.10 16.32
N ARG A 31 -18.44 -33.75 16.99
CA ARG A 31 -18.92 -32.37 17.05
C ARG A 31 -17.95 -31.47 17.80
N GLU A 32 -17.42 -31.93 18.92
CA GLU A 32 -16.41 -31.19 19.70
C GLU A 32 -15.13 -30.98 18.89
N ALA A 33 -14.62 -32.04 18.23
CA ALA A 33 -13.45 -31.93 17.37
C ALA A 33 -13.69 -30.97 16.18
N ALA A 34 -14.89 -30.97 15.60
CA ALA A 34 -15.25 -30.04 14.53
C ALA A 34 -15.28 -28.59 15.04
N ALA A 35 -15.88 -28.35 16.22
CA ALA A 35 -15.91 -27.03 16.83
C ALA A 35 -14.50 -26.49 17.10
N LEU A 36 -13.61 -27.32 17.65
CA LEU A 36 -12.21 -26.96 17.89
C LEU A 36 -11.48 -26.59 16.59
N ARG A 37 -11.71 -27.33 15.50
CA ARG A 37 -11.11 -27.03 14.19
C ARG A 37 -11.62 -25.72 13.62
N VAL A 38 -12.90 -25.41 13.79
CA VAL A 38 -13.49 -24.14 13.34
C VAL A 38 -12.90 -22.97 14.13
N GLU A 39 -12.81 -23.09 15.45
CA GLU A 39 -12.17 -22.09 16.32
C GLU A 39 -10.69 -21.87 15.97
N GLU A 40 -9.94 -22.94 15.69
CA GLU A 40 -8.55 -22.83 15.25
C GLU A 40 -8.44 -22.12 13.90
N ALA A 41 -9.29 -22.47 12.93
CA ALA A 41 -9.32 -21.80 11.63
C ALA A 41 -9.65 -20.31 11.77
N HIS A 42 -10.59 -19.93 12.65
CA HIS A 42 -10.91 -18.53 12.92
C HIS A 42 -9.72 -17.78 13.54
N ARG A 43 -9.01 -18.37 14.50
CA ARG A 43 -7.81 -17.76 15.09
C ARG A 43 -6.71 -17.58 14.05
N GLN A 44 -6.46 -18.57 13.20
CA GLN A 44 -5.49 -18.47 12.11
C GLN A 44 -5.88 -17.36 11.12
N ALA A 45 -7.15 -17.30 10.72
CA ALA A 45 -7.64 -16.25 9.82
C ALA A 45 -7.49 -14.85 10.42
N ALA A 46 -7.80 -14.69 11.72
CA ALA A 46 -7.62 -13.42 12.43
C ALA A 46 -6.14 -13.00 12.49
N SER A 47 -5.25 -13.95 12.78
CA SER A 47 -3.80 -13.71 12.79
C SER A 47 -3.29 -13.30 11.41
N LEU A 48 -3.68 -14.02 10.35
CA LEU A 48 -3.31 -13.69 8.98
C LEU A 48 -3.78 -12.29 8.58
N LYS A 49 -5.02 -11.93 8.94
CA LYS A 49 -5.56 -10.59 8.70
C LYS A 49 -4.76 -9.51 9.41
N SER A 50 -4.38 -9.74 10.68
CA SER A 50 -3.57 -8.79 11.46
C SER A 50 -2.19 -8.58 10.82
N VAL A 51 -1.50 -9.67 10.45
CA VAL A 51 -0.19 -9.61 9.79
C VAL A 51 -0.27 -8.87 8.46
N ALA A 52 -1.26 -9.19 7.63
CA ALA A 52 -1.45 -8.53 6.34
C ALA A 52 -1.73 -7.02 6.50
N TRP A 53 -2.50 -6.64 7.52
CA TRP A 53 -2.78 -5.23 7.81
C TRP A 53 -1.51 -4.48 8.23
N GLU A 54 -0.73 -5.03 9.16
CA GLU A 54 0.54 -4.42 9.60
C GLU A 54 1.55 -4.29 8.46
N GLN A 55 1.67 -5.32 7.62
CA GLN A 55 2.53 -5.28 6.43
C GLN A 55 2.05 -4.21 5.45
N GLY A 56 0.76 -4.18 5.14
CA GLY A 56 0.18 -3.16 4.26
C GLY A 56 0.38 -1.75 4.78
N MET A 57 0.25 -1.53 6.09
CA MET A 57 0.52 -0.23 6.72
C MET A 57 1.99 0.18 6.59
N ARG A 58 2.94 -0.74 6.84
CA ARG A 58 4.38 -0.47 6.71
C ARG A 58 4.76 -0.16 5.26
N GLU A 59 4.27 -0.96 4.32
CA GLU A 59 4.50 -0.75 2.89
C GLU A 59 3.88 0.57 2.40
N GLY A 60 2.66 0.87 2.84
CA GLY A 60 1.98 2.13 2.54
C GLY A 60 2.77 3.34 3.05
N GLN A 61 3.25 3.30 4.28
CA GLN A 61 4.10 4.36 4.85
C GLN A 61 5.43 4.51 4.11
N ALA A 62 6.08 3.40 3.75
CA ALA A 62 7.32 3.43 2.99
C ALA A 62 7.11 4.05 1.60
N ARG A 63 6.06 3.66 0.88
CA ARG A 63 5.69 4.22 -0.42
C ARG A 63 5.35 5.70 -0.32
N TYR A 64 4.59 6.10 0.69
CA TYR A 64 4.26 7.50 0.92
C TYR A 64 5.52 8.35 1.11
N ARG A 65 6.46 7.91 1.95
CA ARG A 65 7.74 8.60 2.15
C ARG A 65 8.56 8.71 0.86
N ALA A 66 8.61 7.64 0.07
CA ALA A 66 9.31 7.64 -1.21
C ALA A 66 8.71 8.66 -2.19
N ILE A 67 7.37 8.75 -2.27
CA ILE A 67 6.68 9.74 -3.11
C ILE A 67 7.01 11.16 -2.66
N ILE A 68 6.97 11.44 -1.36
CA ILE A 68 7.30 12.76 -0.83
C ILE A 68 8.76 13.12 -1.13
N GLN A 69 9.69 12.20 -0.89
CA GLN A 69 11.10 12.42 -1.18
C GLN A 69 11.33 12.71 -2.66
N GLN A 70 10.74 11.91 -3.55
CA GLN A 70 10.85 12.14 -4.99
C GLN A 70 10.28 13.51 -5.39
N ALA A 71 9.14 13.90 -4.83
CA ALA A 71 8.54 15.20 -5.10
C ALA A 71 9.41 16.37 -4.60
N GLU A 72 10.07 16.21 -3.44
CA GLU A 72 11.02 17.19 -2.91
C GLU A 72 12.27 17.31 -3.79
N GLU A 73 12.81 16.18 -4.26
CA GLU A 73 13.94 16.13 -5.19
C GLU A 73 13.59 16.85 -6.51
N GLU A 74 12.46 16.50 -7.14
CA GLU A 74 11.96 17.15 -8.37
C GLU A 74 11.74 18.66 -8.17
N ALA A 75 11.15 19.07 -7.04
CA ALA A 75 10.95 20.48 -6.73
C ALA A 75 12.28 21.23 -6.58
N SER A 76 13.26 20.63 -5.91
CA SER A 76 14.60 21.21 -5.75
C SER A 76 15.30 21.38 -7.10
N GLU A 77 15.20 20.39 -8.00
CA GLU A 77 15.74 20.48 -9.35
C GLU A 77 15.11 21.62 -10.16
N ILE A 78 13.77 21.75 -10.10
CA ILE A 78 13.04 22.83 -10.78
C ILE A 78 13.51 24.20 -10.27
N VAL A 79 13.67 24.36 -8.96
CA VAL A 79 14.15 25.61 -8.36
C VAL A 79 15.57 25.92 -8.82
N ALA A 80 16.48 24.93 -8.80
CA ALA A 80 17.86 25.11 -9.25
C ALA A 80 17.93 25.52 -10.74
N GLN A 81 17.15 24.85 -11.60
CA GLN A 81 17.05 25.20 -13.02
C GLN A 81 16.49 26.61 -13.24
N ALA A 82 15.46 26.99 -12.46
CA ALA A 82 14.88 28.33 -12.53
C ALA A 82 15.90 29.40 -12.11
N GLN A 83 16.65 29.17 -11.04
CA GLN A 83 17.72 30.08 -10.59
C GLN A 83 18.80 30.26 -11.67
N GLN A 84 19.31 29.16 -12.22
CA GLN A 84 20.27 29.20 -13.32
C GLN A 84 19.73 29.98 -14.53
N ARG A 85 18.46 29.77 -14.89
CA ARG A 85 17.81 30.49 -15.99
C ARG A 85 17.70 31.98 -15.70
N CYS A 86 17.31 32.35 -14.47
CA CYS A 86 17.22 33.74 -14.04
C CYS A 86 18.58 34.43 -14.08
N GLU A 87 19.64 33.80 -13.57
CA GLU A 87 21.00 34.33 -13.62
C GLU A 87 21.48 34.52 -15.06
N ARG A 88 21.23 33.54 -15.94
CA ARG A 88 21.57 33.65 -17.36
C ARG A 88 20.85 34.82 -18.02
N LEU A 89 19.54 34.97 -17.80
CA LEU A 89 18.76 36.08 -18.34
C LEU A 89 19.25 37.42 -17.80
N ARG A 90 19.57 37.50 -16.50
CA ARG A 90 20.13 38.70 -15.88
C ARG A 90 21.45 39.11 -16.53
N ARG A 91 22.40 38.18 -16.70
CA ARG A 91 23.69 38.44 -17.37
C ARG A 91 23.51 38.88 -18.81
N GLN A 92 22.61 38.23 -19.56
CA GLN A 92 22.28 38.64 -20.93
C GLN A 92 21.67 40.05 -20.98
N GLY A 93 20.80 40.38 -20.02
CA GLY A 93 20.25 41.72 -19.87
C GLY A 93 21.32 42.76 -19.59
N GLU A 94 22.21 42.50 -18.63
CA GLU A 94 23.34 43.39 -18.28
C GLU A 94 24.25 43.65 -19.50
N GLN A 95 24.53 42.63 -20.31
CA GLN A 95 25.36 42.77 -21.52
C GLN A 95 24.69 43.61 -22.62
N ARG A 96 23.37 43.50 -22.79
CA ARG A 96 22.63 44.17 -23.87
C ARG A 96 22.10 45.55 -23.48
N MET A 97 22.07 45.86 -22.18
CA MET A 97 21.55 47.13 -21.67
C MET A 97 22.25 48.36 -22.27
N PRO A 98 23.59 48.42 -22.38
CA PRO A 98 24.26 49.60 -22.91
C PRO A 98 23.90 49.90 -24.37
N GLU A 99 23.82 48.87 -25.22
CA GLU A 99 23.42 49.00 -26.62
C GLU A 99 21.96 49.47 -26.75
N ALA A 100 21.06 48.91 -25.94
CA ALA A 100 19.66 49.31 -25.90
C ALA A 100 19.51 50.77 -25.45
N VAL A 101 20.24 51.18 -24.40
CA VAL A 101 20.26 52.57 -23.93
C VAL A 101 20.78 53.51 -25.02
N ALA A 102 21.88 53.15 -25.69
CA ALA A 102 22.44 53.96 -26.78
C ALA A 102 21.45 54.12 -27.95
N LEU A 103 20.75 53.06 -28.34
CA LEU A 103 19.69 53.10 -29.35
C LEU A 103 18.58 54.08 -28.97
N VAL A 104 18.07 54.00 -27.74
CA VAL A 104 17.00 54.89 -27.26
C VAL A 104 17.48 56.34 -27.19
N VAL A 105 18.69 56.58 -26.66
CA VAL A 105 19.26 57.94 -26.58
C VAL A 105 19.43 58.55 -27.98
N ASN A 106 19.96 57.79 -28.95
CA ASN A 106 20.12 58.26 -30.33
C ASN A 106 18.76 58.59 -30.97
N TRP A 107 17.74 57.77 -30.70
CA TRP A 107 16.38 58.01 -31.18
C TRP A 107 15.78 59.30 -30.60
N VAL A 108 15.94 59.54 -29.29
CA VAL A 108 15.42 60.75 -28.61
C VAL A 108 16.10 62.03 -29.09
N ILE A 109 17.42 61.99 -29.32
CA ILE A 109 18.19 63.17 -29.77
C ILE A 109 17.97 63.44 -31.28
N GLY A 110 17.29 62.55 -32.01
CA GLY A 110 17.02 62.70 -33.44
C GLY A 110 18.26 62.48 -34.30
N VAL A 111 19.27 61.76 -33.78
CA VAL A 111 20.44 61.34 -34.55
C VAL A 111 20.03 60.10 -35.34
N GLU A 112 19.28 60.28 -36.42
CA GLU A 112 19.11 59.23 -37.41
C GLU A 112 20.48 58.90 -37.98
N ARG A 113 20.92 57.66 -37.74
CA ARG A 113 22.07 57.09 -38.43
C ARG A 113 21.70 57.06 -39.90
N LYS A 114 22.13 58.07 -40.67
CA LYS A 114 22.10 58.02 -42.13
C LYS A 114 22.82 56.74 -42.52
N GLU A 115 22.06 55.74 -42.97
CA GLU A 115 22.61 54.61 -43.69
C GLU A 115 23.40 55.19 -44.86
N ASN A 116 24.72 55.06 -44.78
CA ASN A 116 25.57 55.23 -45.94
C ASN A 116 25.16 54.13 -46.92
N GLY A 117 24.37 54.52 -47.92
CA GLY A 117 24.37 53.83 -49.19
C GLY A 117 25.78 53.87 -49.77
N ALA A 118 26.36 52.69 -49.92
CA ALA A 118 27.34 52.35 -50.95
C ALA A 118 27.26 50.83 -51.17
#